data_AF-A0A6L2JQ67-F1
#
_entry.id   AF-A0A6L2JQ67-F1
#
_cell.length_a   1.000
_cell.length_b   1.000
_cell.length_c   1.000
_cell.angle_alpha   90.00
_cell.angle_beta   90.00
_cell.angle_gamma   90.00
#
_symmetry.space_group_name_H-M   'P 1'
#
loop_
_entity.id
_entity.type
_entity.pdbx_description
1 polymer ?
#
loop_
_entity_poly.entity_id
_entity_poly.type
_entity_poly.pdbx_seq_one_letter_code
_entity_poly.pdbx_strand_id
1 'polypeptide(L)'
;MKRAGFDLQQGSPKKRRLDQQTEEIEEEARAQGDNDQEVEELKLYMRIIPEEDITIKAILLAIKPLMIIEYKIVKEGKISTYQITRADGSTRRYTSMINLLENIDREDLETLWKLVKDKYGNTRPEEGYERLLWGDLKVMFEPDIESEVWRQLQGHYVTVWKLISSCGVHFVRFKNLHIFLLVDKVYPLTPATMKMMLERKLQADQ
;
A
#
# COMPACT_ATOMS: atom_id res chain seq x y z
N MET A 1 -36.03 -18.19 43.94
CA MET A 1 -36.82 -17.57 42.85
C MET A 1 -36.23 -16.20 42.55
N LYS A 2 -35.97 -15.92 41.26
CA LYS A 2 -35.78 -14.63 40.56
C LYS A 2 -34.49 -13.80 40.74
N ARG A 3 -34.00 -13.38 39.54
CA ARG A 3 -32.84 -12.55 39.14
C ARG A 3 -33.16 -11.04 39.18
N ALA A 4 -32.12 -10.20 39.22
CA ALA A 4 -31.81 -9.04 38.34
C ALA A 4 -30.57 -8.33 38.94
N GLY A 5 -29.45 -8.07 38.25
CA GLY A 5 -29.26 -7.22 37.06
C GLY A 5 -28.74 -5.85 37.55
N PHE A 6 -27.72 -5.15 37.03
CA PHE A 6 -26.98 -5.13 35.76
C PHE A 6 -25.66 -4.38 36.01
N ASP A 7 -24.55 -4.84 35.44
CA ASP A 7 -23.31 -4.07 35.31
C ASP A 7 -23.48 -2.99 34.22
N LEU A 8 -23.33 -1.73 34.60
CA LEU A 8 -23.14 -0.61 33.66
C LEU A 8 -21.65 -0.54 33.31
N GLN A 9 -21.27 -1.19 32.21
CA GLN A 9 -19.96 -0.97 31.59
C GLN A 9 -19.90 0.46 31.03
N GLN A 10 -19.13 1.33 31.69
CA GLN A 10 -18.65 2.55 31.06
C GLN A 10 -17.72 2.18 29.91
N GLY A 11 -18.06 2.61 28.69
CA GLY A 11 -17.23 2.43 27.51
C GLY A 11 -15.82 2.99 27.73
N SER A 12 -14.81 2.29 27.24
CA SER A 12 -13.41 2.65 27.43
C SER A 12 -13.08 4.04 26.84
N PRO A 13 -12.13 4.81 27.41
CA PRO A 13 -11.76 6.14 26.93
C PRO A 13 -11.32 6.19 25.46
N LYS A 14 -10.92 5.03 24.90
CA LYS A 14 -10.49 4.83 23.52
C LYS A 14 -11.64 4.94 22.51
N LYS A 15 -12.83 4.45 22.89
CA LYS A 15 -14.02 4.50 22.01
C LYS A 15 -14.54 5.94 21.89
N ARG A 16 -14.54 6.67 23.00
CA ARG A 16 -14.97 8.07 23.06
C ARG A 16 -14.10 9.03 22.23
N ARG A 17 -12.80 8.73 22.08
CA ARG A 17 -11.89 9.50 21.21
C ARG A 17 -12.06 9.18 19.72
N LEU A 18 -12.35 7.91 19.41
CA LEU A 18 -12.68 7.47 18.05
C LEU A 18 -13.97 8.15 17.57
N ASP A 19 -14.98 8.23 18.44
CA ASP A 19 -16.26 8.87 18.13
C ASP A 19 -16.07 10.38 17.89
N GLN A 20 -15.27 11.07 18.72
CA GLN A 20 -14.97 12.50 18.54
C GLN A 20 -14.17 12.81 17.28
N GLN A 21 -13.17 11.99 16.91
CA GLN A 21 -12.41 12.20 15.68
C GLN A 21 -13.24 11.91 14.43
N THR A 22 -14.15 10.93 14.51
CA THR A 22 -15.07 10.64 13.41
C THR A 22 -16.09 11.77 13.24
N GLU A 23 -16.60 12.33 14.34
CA GLU A 23 -17.47 13.51 14.32
C GLU A 23 -16.77 14.75 13.78
N GLU A 24 -15.52 15.03 14.17
CA GLU A 24 -14.74 16.17 13.63
C GLU A 24 -14.45 16.02 12.12
N ILE A 25 -14.15 14.80 11.66
CA ILE A 25 -13.97 14.49 10.23
C ILE A 25 -15.29 14.65 9.46
N GLU A 26 -16.41 14.24 10.05
CA GLU A 26 -17.74 14.42 9.44
C GLU A 26 -18.17 15.89 9.43
N GLU A 27 -17.85 16.68 10.44
CA GLU A 27 -18.18 18.12 10.50
C GLU A 27 -17.35 18.93 9.49
N GLU A 28 -16.05 18.62 9.34
CA GLU A 28 -15.21 19.21 8.29
C GLU A 28 -15.66 18.79 6.88
N ALA A 29 -16.10 17.53 6.70
CA ALA A 29 -16.64 17.06 5.43
C ALA A 29 -17.97 17.77 5.06
N ARG A 30 -18.84 18.01 6.03
CA ARG A 30 -20.13 18.71 5.83
C ARG A 30 -19.95 20.21 5.53
N ALA A 31 -18.82 20.81 5.88
CA ALA A 31 -18.51 22.21 5.59
C ALA A 31 -17.96 22.44 4.15
N GLN A 32 -17.54 21.39 3.43
CA GLN A 32 -17.03 21.47 2.06
C GLN A 32 -17.92 20.69 1.08
N GLY A 33 -18.97 21.35 0.58
CA GLY A 33 -19.99 20.77 -0.31
C GLY A 33 -19.53 20.29 -1.70
N ASP A 34 -18.24 20.22 -1.99
CA ASP A 34 -17.66 19.70 -3.25
C ASP A 34 -16.88 18.37 -3.07
N ASN A 35 -16.71 17.89 -1.82
CA ASN A 35 -15.77 16.82 -1.48
C ASN A 35 -16.29 15.40 -1.79
N ASP A 36 -17.61 15.17 -1.74
CA ASP A 36 -18.17 13.83 -1.88
C ASP A 36 -17.95 13.23 -3.28
N GLN A 37 -18.04 14.04 -4.34
CA GLN A 37 -17.79 13.61 -5.72
C GLN A 37 -16.31 13.29 -5.96
N GLU A 38 -15.40 14.13 -5.48
CA GLU A 38 -13.95 13.92 -5.62
C GLU A 38 -13.46 12.67 -4.87
N VAL A 39 -14.02 12.40 -3.68
CA VAL A 39 -13.72 11.18 -2.91
C VAL A 39 -14.26 9.93 -3.61
N GLU A 40 -15.46 9.96 -4.16
CA GLU A 40 -16.01 8.85 -4.94
C GLU A 40 -15.23 8.60 -6.24
N GLU A 41 -14.78 9.65 -6.92
CA GLU A 41 -13.88 9.54 -8.08
C GLU A 41 -12.54 8.90 -7.70
N LEU A 42 -11.97 9.23 -6.54
CA LEU A 42 -10.74 8.61 -6.05
C LEU A 42 -10.93 7.14 -5.68
N LYS A 43 -12.05 6.80 -5.03
CA LYS A 43 -12.42 5.39 -4.78
C LYS A 43 -12.56 4.63 -6.09
N LEU A 44 -13.05 5.27 -7.15
CA LEU A 44 -13.11 4.69 -8.48
C LEU A 44 -11.69 4.46 -9.04
N TYR A 45 -10.80 5.46 -9.02
CA TYR A 45 -9.41 5.34 -9.49
C TYR A 45 -8.59 4.30 -8.72
N MET A 46 -8.84 4.15 -7.42
CA MET A 46 -8.24 3.09 -6.62
C MET A 46 -8.80 1.70 -6.97
N ARG A 47 -10.05 1.60 -7.43
CA ARG A 47 -10.69 0.31 -7.76
C ARG A 47 -10.59 -0.10 -9.23
N ILE A 48 -9.91 0.66 -10.11
CA ILE A 48 -9.84 0.31 -11.54
C ILE A 48 -9.05 -0.99 -11.70
N ILE A 49 -9.78 -2.09 -11.79
CA ILE A 49 -9.32 -3.39 -12.25
C ILE A 49 -9.47 -3.37 -13.78
N PRO A 50 -8.42 -3.59 -14.58
CA PRO A 50 -8.56 -3.72 -16.03
C PRO A 50 -9.51 -4.87 -16.38
N GLU A 51 -10.50 -4.65 -17.24
CA GLU A 51 -11.47 -5.68 -17.66
C GLU A 51 -10.83 -6.92 -18.32
N GLU A 52 -9.56 -6.81 -18.76
CA GLU A 52 -8.76 -7.88 -19.35
C GLU A 52 -8.38 -9.01 -18.36
N ASP A 53 -8.53 -8.79 -17.04
CA ASP A 53 -8.11 -9.73 -15.99
C ASP A 53 -8.85 -11.08 -16.02
N ILE A 54 -10.11 -11.11 -16.48
CA ILE A 54 -10.90 -12.36 -16.47
C ILE A 54 -10.32 -13.38 -17.47
N THR A 55 -9.79 -12.91 -18.60
CA THR A 55 -9.23 -13.78 -19.65
C THR A 55 -7.77 -14.15 -19.33
N ILE A 56 -6.99 -13.22 -18.77
CA ILE A 56 -5.59 -13.46 -18.37
C ILE A 56 -5.51 -14.45 -17.20
N LYS A 57 -6.37 -14.33 -16.20
CA LYS A 57 -6.40 -15.22 -15.03
C LYS A 57 -6.60 -16.69 -15.41
N ALA A 58 -7.42 -16.99 -16.40
CA ALA A 58 -7.65 -18.35 -16.91
C ALA A 58 -6.43 -18.92 -17.65
N ILE A 59 -5.68 -18.07 -18.37
CA ILE A 59 -4.45 -18.46 -19.09
C ILE A 59 -3.29 -18.66 -18.10
N LEU A 60 -3.14 -17.77 -17.10
CA LEU A 60 -2.15 -17.90 -16.02
C LEU A 60 -2.40 -19.12 -15.13
N LEU A 61 -3.67 -19.50 -14.88
CA LEU A 61 -4.01 -20.74 -14.19
C LEU A 61 -3.59 -22.01 -14.95
N ALA A 62 -3.54 -21.95 -16.28
CA ALA A 62 -3.13 -23.06 -17.14
C ALA A 62 -1.60 -23.15 -17.32
N ILE A 63 -0.90 -22.02 -17.16
CA ILE A 63 0.57 -21.91 -17.21
C ILE A 63 1.05 -21.69 -15.79
N LYS A 64 1.31 -22.76 -15.01
CA LYS A 64 1.87 -22.64 -13.63
C LYS A 64 2.82 -21.44 -13.53
N PRO A 65 2.50 -20.37 -12.77
CA PRO A 65 3.32 -19.19 -12.80
C PRO A 65 4.70 -19.45 -12.20
N LEU A 66 5.65 -18.70 -12.74
CA LEU A 66 7.05 -18.60 -12.37
C LEU A 66 7.19 -17.89 -11.02
N MET A 67 6.60 -18.45 -9.96
CA MET A 67 6.52 -17.82 -8.65
C MET A 67 7.92 -17.46 -8.13
N ILE A 68 8.04 -16.29 -7.51
CA ILE A 68 9.21 -15.96 -6.71
C ILE A 68 9.41 -17.02 -5.62
N ILE A 69 10.58 -17.65 -5.59
CA ILE A 69 10.95 -18.60 -4.54
C ILE A 69 11.93 -18.01 -3.54
N GLU A 70 12.68 -16.99 -3.96
CA GLU A 70 13.70 -16.38 -3.12
C GLU A 70 13.94 -14.93 -3.52
N TYR A 71 14.24 -14.09 -2.53
CA TYR A 71 14.80 -12.77 -2.73
C TYR A 71 16.09 -12.61 -1.91
N LYS A 72 17.03 -11.83 -2.43
CA LYS A 72 18.29 -11.48 -1.74
C LYS A 72 18.63 -10.02 -2.01
N ILE A 73 19.22 -9.36 -1.02
CA ILE A 73 19.88 -8.07 -1.24
C ILE A 73 21.33 -8.33 -1.63
N VAL A 74 21.71 -7.96 -2.85
CA VAL A 74 23.09 -8.10 -3.34
C VAL A 74 23.76 -6.75 -3.31
N LYS A 75 24.90 -6.65 -2.61
CA LYS A 75 25.69 -5.43 -2.48
C LYS A 75 26.96 -5.53 -3.32
N GLU A 76 27.09 -4.63 -4.30
CA GLU A 76 28.26 -4.50 -5.17
C GLU A 76 28.83 -3.08 -5.00
N GLY A 77 29.88 -2.96 -4.20
CA GLY A 77 30.45 -1.67 -3.81
C GLY A 77 29.47 -0.81 -3.01
N LYS A 78 29.10 0.35 -3.57
CA LYS A 78 28.13 1.29 -2.96
C LYS A 78 26.68 1.01 -3.39
N ILE A 79 26.47 0.13 -4.37
CA ILE A 79 25.16 -0.16 -4.93
C ILE A 79 24.61 -1.41 -4.25
N SER A 80 23.35 -1.36 -3.84
CA SER A 80 22.60 -2.54 -3.38
C SER A 80 21.44 -2.77 -4.34
N THR A 81 21.13 -4.03 -4.63
CA THR A 81 20.07 -4.42 -5.57
C THR A 81 19.19 -5.51 -4.97
N TYR A 82 17.92 -5.52 -5.39
CA TYR A 82 16.99 -6.61 -5.13
C TYR A 82 17.24 -7.71 -6.16
N GLN A 83 17.77 -8.85 -5.74
CA GLN A 83 17.87 -10.03 -6.58
C GLN A 83 16.66 -10.94 -6.31
N ILE A 84 15.88 -11.22 -7.35
CA ILE A 84 14.71 -12.08 -7.30
C ILE A 84 15.01 -13.36 -8.07
N THR A 85 14.76 -14.51 -7.45
CA THR A 85 14.89 -15.83 -8.07
C THR A 85 13.51 -16.49 -8.13
N ARG A 86 13.17 -17.03 -9.31
CA ARG A 86 11.89 -17.68 -9.60
C ARG A 86 12.02 -19.20 -9.64
N ALA A 87 10.88 -19.89 -9.58
CA ALA A 87 10.81 -21.35 -9.55
C ALA A 87 11.42 -22.05 -10.79
N ASP A 88 11.52 -21.38 -11.93
CA ASP A 88 12.21 -21.86 -13.12
C ASP A 88 13.74 -21.73 -13.06
N GLY A 89 14.27 -21.20 -11.97
CA GLY A 89 15.70 -20.91 -11.78
C GLY A 89 16.15 -19.58 -12.39
N SER A 90 15.25 -18.82 -13.05
CA SER A 90 15.60 -17.50 -13.55
C SER A 90 15.87 -16.54 -12.38
N THR A 91 16.86 -15.67 -12.57
CA THR A 91 17.24 -14.68 -11.57
C THR A 91 17.40 -13.32 -12.24
N ARG A 92 16.80 -12.29 -11.65
CA ARG A 92 16.91 -10.89 -12.11
C ARG A 92 17.28 -9.97 -10.95
N ARG A 93 17.94 -8.85 -11.27
CA ARG A 93 18.32 -7.81 -10.30
C ARG A 93 17.63 -6.50 -10.63
N TYR A 94 17.15 -5.82 -9.59
CA TYR A 94 16.47 -4.54 -9.68
C TYR A 94 17.15 -3.53 -8.75
N THR A 95 17.38 -2.34 -9.26
CA THR A 95 18.11 -1.29 -8.52
C THR A 95 17.21 -0.44 -7.62
N SER A 96 15.89 -0.50 -7.82
CA SER A 96 14.91 0.25 -7.02
C SER A 96 13.62 -0.55 -6.85
N MET A 97 12.79 -0.15 -5.87
CA MET A 97 11.48 -0.75 -5.63
C MET A 97 10.57 -0.56 -6.85
N ILE A 98 10.55 0.64 -7.44
CA ILE A 98 9.76 0.93 -8.65
C ILE A 98 10.13 -0.04 -9.78
N ASN A 99 11.43 -0.19 -10.05
CA ASN A 99 11.90 -1.09 -11.11
C ASN A 99 11.57 -2.55 -10.84
N LEU A 100 11.56 -2.98 -9.57
CA LEU A 100 11.08 -4.30 -9.18
C LEU A 100 9.57 -4.45 -9.43
N LEU A 101 8.76 -3.50 -8.96
CA LEU A 101 7.30 -3.54 -9.08
C LEU A 101 6.81 -3.50 -10.53
N GLU A 102 7.50 -2.75 -11.41
CA GLU A 102 7.23 -2.70 -12.85
C GLU A 102 7.52 -4.04 -13.58
N ASN A 103 8.20 -5.00 -12.93
CA ASN A 103 8.66 -6.26 -13.53
C ASN A 103 8.13 -7.52 -12.82
N ILE A 104 7.16 -7.34 -11.93
CA ILE A 104 6.46 -8.44 -11.26
C ILE A 104 4.95 -8.24 -11.40
N ASP A 105 4.22 -9.35 -11.35
CA ASP A 105 2.78 -9.33 -11.28
C ASP A 105 2.28 -9.28 -9.82
N ARG A 106 0.96 -9.28 -9.65
CA ARG A 106 0.31 -9.28 -8.34
C ARG A 106 0.67 -10.51 -7.50
N GLU A 107 0.75 -11.69 -8.09
CA GLU A 107 1.01 -12.95 -7.39
C GLU A 107 2.47 -13.02 -6.90
N ASP A 108 3.40 -12.56 -7.73
CA ASP A 108 4.81 -12.38 -7.38
C ASP A 108 4.96 -11.38 -6.23
N LEU A 109 4.27 -10.23 -6.25
CA LEU A 109 4.31 -9.24 -5.18
C LEU A 109 3.78 -9.81 -3.85
N GLU A 110 2.67 -10.55 -3.87
CA GLU A 110 2.14 -11.23 -2.68
C GLU A 110 3.11 -12.28 -2.14
N THR A 111 3.76 -13.02 -3.03
CA THR A 111 4.74 -14.04 -2.66
C THR A 111 6.00 -13.41 -2.06
N LEU A 112 6.48 -12.30 -2.64
CA LEU A 112 7.57 -11.52 -2.08
C LEU A 112 7.25 -11.01 -0.67
N TRP A 113 6.03 -10.51 -0.45
CA TRP A 113 5.61 -10.10 0.89
C TRP A 113 5.63 -11.26 1.89
N LYS A 114 5.13 -12.44 1.51
CA LYS A 114 5.19 -13.65 2.37
C LYS A 114 6.64 -13.98 2.74
N LEU A 115 7.57 -13.99 1.78
CA LEU A 115 8.98 -14.28 2.04
C LEU A 115 9.63 -13.26 3.00
N VAL A 116 9.35 -11.97 2.79
CA VAL A 116 9.87 -10.89 3.65
C VAL A 116 9.30 -11.00 5.06
N LYS A 117 8.00 -11.32 5.17
CA LYS A 117 7.31 -11.53 6.43
C LYS A 117 7.76 -12.79 7.16
N ASP A 118 8.08 -13.86 6.45
CA ASP A 118 8.63 -15.08 7.07
C ASP A 118 10.03 -14.83 7.64
N LYS A 119 10.84 -14.00 6.95
CA LYS A 119 12.20 -13.67 7.41
C LYS A 119 12.23 -12.72 8.61
N TYR A 120 11.39 -11.69 8.62
CA TYR A 120 11.47 -10.62 9.62
C TYR A 120 10.25 -10.51 10.54
N GLY A 121 9.11 -11.08 10.13
CA GLY A 121 7.83 -10.87 10.78
C GLY A 121 7.53 -9.37 10.93
N ASN A 122 7.28 -8.97 12.17
CA ASN A 122 7.05 -7.57 12.54
C ASN A 122 8.32 -6.84 13.00
N THR A 123 9.46 -7.53 13.05
CA THR A 123 10.72 -6.95 13.49
C THR A 123 11.35 -6.18 12.35
N ARG A 124 11.48 -4.87 12.53
CA ARG A 124 12.11 -4.00 11.53
C ARG A 124 13.60 -4.36 11.37
N PRO A 125 14.09 -4.62 10.14
CA PRO A 125 15.52 -4.79 9.89
C PRO A 125 16.31 -3.53 10.29
N GLU A 126 17.55 -3.70 10.76
CA GLU A 126 18.35 -2.61 11.32
C GLU A 126 18.54 -1.46 10.33
N GLU A 127 19.15 -1.73 9.16
CA GLU A 127 19.46 -0.70 8.16
C GLU A 127 19.55 -1.27 6.72
N GLY A 128 19.70 -0.36 5.74
CA GLY A 128 19.95 -0.70 4.34
C GLY A 128 18.70 -1.08 3.55
N TYR A 129 18.92 -1.77 2.42
CA TYR A 129 17.86 -2.12 1.46
C TYR A 129 16.87 -3.15 2.00
N GLU A 130 17.27 -3.96 2.99
CA GLU A 130 16.34 -4.86 3.67
C GLU A 130 15.28 -4.08 4.46
N ARG A 131 15.70 -3.03 5.18
CA ARG A 131 14.80 -2.12 5.90
C ARG A 131 13.87 -1.35 4.96
N LEU A 132 14.37 -0.93 3.79
CA LEU A 132 13.57 -0.25 2.77
C LEU A 132 12.50 -1.19 2.20
N LEU A 133 12.90 -2.37 1.71
CA LEU A 133 11.99 -3.38 1.18
C LEU A 133 10.91 -3.78 2.20
N TRP A 134 11.32 -4.09 3.43
CA TRP A 134 10.39 -4.46 4.48
C TRP A 134 9.43 -3.32 4.82
N GLY A 135 9.92 -2.07 4.89
CA GLY A 135 9.11 -0.90 5.20
C GLY A 135 8.05 -0.62 4.12
N ASP A 136 8.45 -0.61 2.86
CA ASP A 136 7.56 -0.35 1.72
C ASP A 136 6.49 -1.43 1.60
N LEU A 137 6.88 -2.71 1.70
CA LEU A 137 5.94 -3.83 1.67
C LEU A 137 5.00 -3.81 2.88
N LYS A 138 5.50 -3.47 4.07
CA LYS A 138 4.64 -3.35 5.26
C LYS A 138 3.59 -2.25 5.10
N VAL A 139 3.97 -1.09 4.58
CA VAL A 139 3.00 0.00 4.30
C VAL A 139 1.96 -0.45 3.30
N MET A 140 2.36 -1.15 2.23
CA MET A 140 1.44 -1.69 1.23
C MET A 140 0.46 -2.70 1.85
N PHE A 141 0.98 -3.73 2.54
CA PHE A 141 0.17 -4.89 2.95
C PHE A 141 -0.47 -4.76 4.33
N GLU A 142 0.05 -3.93 5.21
CA GLU A 142 -0.44 -3.74 6.58
C GLU A 142 -0.54 -2.25 6.90
N PRO A 143 -1.45 -1.51 6.23
CA PRO A 143 -1.60 -0.08 6.48
C PRO A 143 -2.03 0.18 7.92
N ASP A 144 -1.12 0.78 8.68
CA ASP A 144 -1.34 1.18 10.06
C ASP A 144 -1.38 2.70 10.15
N ILE A 145 -2.55 3.27 10.42
CA ILE A 145 -2.80 4.71 10.54
C ILE A 145 -1.93 5.39 11.62
N GLU A 146 -1.52 4.65 12.64
CA GLU A 146 -0.67 5.18 13.72
C GLU A 146 0.82 5.16 13.35
N SER A 147 1.18 4.52 12.24
CA SER A 147 2.58 4.43 11.82
C SER A 147 3.15 5.80 11.48
N GLU A 148 4.43 5.98 11.82
CA GLU A 148 5.20 7.21 11.57
C GLU A 148 5.09 7.67 10.10
N VAL A 149 4.99 6.73 9.16
CA VAL A 149 4.89 7.03 7.73
C VAL A 149 3.70 7.94 7.45
N TRP A 150 2.48 7.63 7.90
CA TRP A 150 1.30 8.45 7.58
C TRP A 150 1.32 9.81 8.26
N ARG A 151 1.85 9.89 9.49
CA ARG A 151 2.06 11.18 10.16
C ARG A 151 3.02 12.07 9.37
N GLN A 152 4.07 11.49 8.78
CA GLN A 152 5.00 12.25 7.93
C GLN A 152 4.39 12.69 6.60
N LEU A 153 3.33 12.03 6.11
CA LEU A 153 2.65 12.46 4.88
C LEU A 153 1.83 13.74 5.06
N GLN A 154 1.35 13.99 6.28
CA GLN A 154 0.48 15.13 6.54
C GLN A 154 1.18 16.45 6.19
N GLY A 155 0.46 17.32 5.47
CA GLY A 155 0.96 18.62 5.02
C GLY A 155 1.98 18.60 3.87
N HIS A 156 2.34 17.42 3.34
CA HIS A 156 3.29 17.32 2.23
C HIS A 156 2.60 17.35 0.87
N TYR A 157 3.30 17.95 -0.11
CA TYR A 157 2.77 18.13 -1.45
C TYR A 157 3.04 16.91 -2.36
N VAL A 158 2.00 16.39 -3.00
CA VAL A 158 2.07 15.30 -3.99
C VAL A 158 2.65 15.83 -5.31
N THR A 159 3.73 15.21 -5.76
CA THR A 159 4.47 15.59 -6.97
C THR A 159 4.26 14.62 -8.13
N VAL A 160 4.05 13.33 -7.85
CA VAL A 160 3.81 12.29 -8.85
C VAL A 160 2.75 11.33 -8.32
N TRP A 161 1.85 10.91 -9.20
CA TRP A 161 0.94 9.80 -8.96
C TRP A 161 0.94 8.89 -10.20
N LYS A 162 1.40 7.65 -10.02
CA LYS A 162 1.54 6.65 -11.08
C LYS A 162 0.90 5.33 -10.64
N LEU A 163 0.22 4.64 -11.54
CA LEU A 163 -0.30 3.28 -11.33
C LEU A 163 0.62 2.29 -12.02
N ILE A 164 1.28 1.47 -11.20
CA ILE A 164 2.02 0.29 -11.65
C ILE A 164 1.02 -0.83 -11.93
N SER A 165 0.62 -0.97 -13.19
CA SER A 165 -0.54 -1.79 -13.58
C SER A 165 -0.25 -3.29 -13.45
N SER A 166 0.99 -3.71 -13.71
CA SER A 166 1.41 -5.12 -13.66
C SER A 166 1.11 -5.79 -12.31
N CYS A 167 1.28 -5.05 -11.22
CA CYS A 167 1.08 -5.55 -9.87
C CYS A 167 0.01 -4.78 -9.07
N GLY A 168 -0.76 -3.89 -9.72
CA GLY A 168 -1.85 -3.12 -9.08
C GLY A 168 -1.39 -2.26 -7.91
N VAL A 169 -0.33 -1.46 -8.11
CA VAL A 169 0.25 -0.58 -7.07
C VAL A 169 0.26 0.88 -7.52
N HIS A 170 -0.34 1.77 -6.75
CA HIS A 170 -0.10 3.21 -6.90
C HIS A 170 1.22 3.61 -6.26
N PHE A 171 2.09 4.24 -7.05
CA PHE A 171 3.23 4.99 -6.58
C PHE A 171 2.84 6.46 -6.40
N VAL A 172 2.97 6.97 -5.17
CA VAL A 172 2.70 8.37 -4.85
C VAL A 172 3.98 9.00 -4.32
N ARG A 173 4.49 10.00 -5.03
CA ARG A 173 5.70 10.74 -4.63
C ARG A 173 5.32 12.07 -4.01
N PHE A 174 5.84 12.32 -2.83
CA PHE A 174 5.82 13.62 -2.15
C PHE A 174 7.19 14.29 -2.28
N LYS A 175 7.30 15.56 -1.88
CA LYS A 175 8.55 16.34 -1.99
C LYS A 175 9.80 15.62 -1.44
N ASN A 176 9.66 14.94 -0.29
CA ASN A 176 10.79 14.33 0.43
C ASN A 176 10.66 12.81 0.66
N LEU A 177 9.57 12.20 0.21
CA LEU A 177 9.26 10.80 0.48
C LEU A 177 8.39 10.22 -0.63
N HIS A 178 8.20 8.91 -0.63
CA HIS A 178 7.22 8.25 -1.49
C HIS A 178 6.55 7.11 -0.74
N ILE A 179 5.38 6.71 -1.21
CA ILE A 179 4.64 5.55 -0.70
C ILE A 179 4.12 4.72 -1.86
N PHE A 180 3.91 3.44 -1.57
CA PHE A 180 3.29 2.49 -2.46
C PHE A 180 1.98 2.01 -1.84
N LEU A 181 0.91 1.97 -2.63
CA LEU A 181 -0.45 1.68 -2.18
C LEU A 181 -1.07 0.63 -3.10
N LEU A 182 -1.59 -0.47 -2.56
CA LEU A 182 -2.32 -1.47 -3.33
C LEU A 182 -3.70 -0.94 -3.72
N VAL A 183 -4.10 -1.12 -4.97
CA VAL A 183 -5.41 -0.67 -5.51
C VAL A 183 -6.62 -1.15 -4.69
N ASP A 184 -6.55 -2.35 -4.14
CA ASP A 184 -7.64 -3.02 -3.41
C ASP A 184 -7.63 -2.76 -1.90
N LYS A 185 -6.77 -1.87 -1.40
CA LYS A 185 -6.69 -1.54 0.03
C LYS A 185 -7.10 -0.11 0.32
N VAL A 186 -7.69 0.07 1.50
CA VAL A 186 -8.05 1.39 2.03
C VAL A 186 -6.89 1.93 2.86
N TYR A 187 -6.52 3.18 2.60
CA TYR A 187 -5.42 3.85 3.25
C TYR A 187 -5.89 5.15 3.93
N PRO A 188 -5.25 5.58 5.02
CA PRO A 188 -5.64 6.78 5.75
C PRO A 188 -5.10 8.05 5.07
N LEU A 189 -5.44 8.24 3.80
CA LEU A 189 -5.15 9.45 3.04
C LEU A 189 -6.12 10.56 3.47
N THR A 190 -5.58 11.74 3.76
CA THR A 190 -6.43 12.91 4.10
C THR A 190 -7.17 13.41 2.85
N PRO A 191 -8.36 14.04 2.97
CA PRO A 191 -9.05 14.69 1.85
C PRO A 191 -8.15 15.66 1.08
N ALA A 192 -7.31 16.43 1.80
CA ALA A 192 -6.33 17.31 1.17
C ALA A 192 -5.33 16.55 0.29
N THR A 193 -4.74 15.46 0.80
CA THR A 193 -3.81 14.62 0.02
C THR A 193 -4.49 14.02 -1.22
N MET A 194 -5.71 13.53 -1.04
CA MET A 194 -6.56 12.97 -2.09
C MET A 194 -6.79 13.98 -3.22
N LYS A 195 -7.22 15.20 -2.88
CA LYS A 195 -7.39 16.29 -3.85
C LYS A 195 -6.11 16.58 -4.64
N MET A 196 -4.96 16.60 -3.96
CA MET A 196 -3.67 16.85 -4.61
C MET A 196 -3.27 15.72 -5.58
N MET A 197 -3.63 14.47 -5.28
CA MET A 197 -3.43 13.36 -6.21
C MET A 197 -4.26 13.57 -7.48
N LEU A 198 -5.54 13.92 -7.36
CA LEU A 198 -6.42 14.23 -8.51
C LEU A 198 -5.87 15.38 -9.36
N GLU A 199 -5.44 16.47 -8.73
CA GLU A 199 -4.83 17.63 -9.42
C GLU A 199 -3.59 17.24 -10.23
N ARG A 200 -2.83 16.24 -9.77
CA ARG A 200 -1.61 15.76 -10.43
C ARG A 200 -1.89 14.81 -11.59
N LYS A 201 -3.12 14.29 -11.70
CA LYS A 201 -3.60 13.28 -12.66
C LYS A 201 -2.86 11.95 -12.55
N LEU A 202 -3.62 10.86 -12.59
CA LEU A 202 -3.04 9.53 -12.57
C LEU A 202 -2.28 9.26 -13.87
N GLN A 203 -1.01 8.87 -13.74
CA GLN A 203 -0.20 8.38 -14.85
C GLN A 203 -0.25 6.85 -14.87
N ALA A 204 -0.46 6.25 -16.04
CA ALA A 204 -0.28 4.81 -16.21
C ALA A 204 1.17 4.53 -16.64
N ASP A 205 1.65 3.33 -16.35
CA ASP A 205 2.86 2.79 -16.98
C ASP A 205 2.71 2.77 -18.51
N GLN A 206 3.79 3.03 -19.24
CA GLN A 206 3.84 2.89 -20.70
C GLN A 206 3.99 1.43 -21.12
#